data_AF-A0A1S2K0R6-F1
#
_entry.id   AF-A0A1S2K0R6-F1
#
_cell.length_a   1.000
_cell.length_b   1.000
_cell.length_c   1.000
_cell.angle_alpha   90.00
_cell.angle_beta   90.00
_cell.angle_gamma   90.00
#
_symmetry.space_group_name_H-M   'P 1'
#
loop_
_entity.id
_entity.type
_entity.pdbx_description
1 polymer ?
#
loop_
_entity_poly.entity_id
_entity_poly.type
_entity_poly.pdbx_seq_one_letter_code
_entity_poly.pdbx_strand_id
1 'polypeptide(L)'
;MRKEGWARRRKELDLMRARGIDQYVPNDQLVEHLRFLERWWPRTVIAERIGMSPTFVHDHLEGRCVRVHRDHLAKVLAVTVPEDERVTDEDRFLGAQRMARGLIAKGFTSRVIAEHAGMSEESMRSLTSGTNRNWQGMKPWTYERFLRAAEKLDAASPGDYGVCTTAQKTNKTRSVQKHWAPLGCWELAEIHKPDAIPEWTGACGTEQGYQIHYREKHEFPDPELGTVRACGPCREAHREYRRRNPQAPPWEPHAAAVRELIADGLGDTDIAAELGINPRTVERIRKPRRKQ
;
A
#
# COMPACT_ATOMS: atom_id res chain seq x y z
N MET A 1 45.81 14.87 11.37
CA MET A 1 44.71 14.01 11.87
C MET A 1 44.61 12.62 11.22
N ARG A 2 44.67 12.41 9.88
CA ARG A 2 44.54 11.03 9.31
C ARG A 2 45.69 10.05 9.63
N LYS A 3 46.91 10.54 9.91
CA LYS A 3 48.08 9.68 10.17
C LYS A 3 48.06 8.97 11.54
N GLU A 4 47.48 9.59 12.56
CA GLU A 4 47.42 9.02 13.93
C GLU A 4 46.43 7.86 14.03
N GLY A 5 45.26 7.97 13.38
CA GLY A 5 44.28 6.88 13.34
C GLY A 5 44.83 5.62 12.64
N TRP A 6 45.65 5.80 11.62
CA TRP A 6 46.28 4.67 10.91
C TRP A 6 47.32 3.94 11.77
N ALA A 7 48.19 4.66 12.46
CA ALA A 7 49.19 4.06 13.33
C ALA A 7 48.56 3.27 14.50
N ARG A 8 47.49 3.82 15.09
CA ARG A 8 46.71 3.14 16.14
C ARG A 8 46.08 1.84 15.62
N ARG A 9 45.41 1.90 14.46
CA ARG A 9 44.79 0.72 13.84
C ARG A 9 45.83 -0.35 13.52
N ARG A 10 46.99 0.03 12.94
CA ARG A 10 48.06 -0.92 12.65
C ARG A 10 48.57 -1.63 13.91
N LYS A 11 48.81 -0.89 14.99
CA LYS A 11 49.25 -1.46 16.28
C LYS A 11 48.23 -2.42 16.87
N GLU A 12 46.94 -2.13 16.73
CA GLU A 12 45.85 -3.02 17.15
C GLU A 12 45.81 -4.31 16.32
N LEU A 13 45.96 -4.20 14.99
CA LEU A 13 46.02 -5.37 14.09
C LEU A 13 47.24 -6.25 14.41
N ASP A 14 48.40 -5.64 14.69
CA ASP A 14 49.62 -6.37 15.07
C ASP A 14 49.45 -7.07 16.42
N LEU A 15 48.78 -6.44 17.40
CA LEU A 15 48.45 -7.07 18.68
C LEU A 15 47.48 -8.24 18.51
N MET A 16 46.44 -8.11 17.67
CA MET A 16 45.52 -9.21 17.37
C MET A 16 46.24 -10.40 16.74
N ARG A 17 47.14 -10.15 15.77
CA ARG A 17 47.98 -11.18 15.17
C ARG A 17 48.89 -11.86 16.20
N ALA A 18 49.53 -11.09 17.08
CA ALA A 18 50.37 -11.63 18.16
C ALA A 18 49.59 -12.51 19.15
N ARG A 19 48.28 -12.27 19.30
CA ARG A 19 47.35 -13.08 20.11
C ARG A 19 46.74 -14.28 19.36
N GLY A 20 47.09 -14.50 18.09
CA GLY A 20 46.49 -15.55 17.26
C GLY A 20 45.02 -15.29 16.90
N ILE A 21 44.56 -14.04 17.02
CA ILE A 21 43.19 -13.67 16.70
C ILE A 21 43.11 -13.31 15.22
N ASP A 22 42.51 -14.19 14.43
CA ASP A 22 42.29 -13.95 13.00
C ASP A 22 41.19 -12.89 12.79
N GLN A 23 41.49 -11.86 12.01
CA GLN A 23 40.56 -10.79 11.65
C GLN A 23 39.43 -11.28 10.75
N TYR A 24 39.65 -12.37 10.04
CA TYR A 24 38.68 -13.02 9.18
C TYR A 24 38.16 -14.28 9.85
N VAL A 25 36.84 -14.40 9.93
CA VAL A 25 36.15 -15.57 10.48
C VAL A 25 35.33 -16.27 9.40
N PRO A 26 34.99 -17.55 9.57
CA PRO A 26 33.98 -18.21 8.73
C PRO A 26 32.69 -17.38 8.70
N ASN A 27 32.02 -17.35 7.55
CA ASN A 27 30.85 -16.49 7.34
C ASN A 27 29.50 -17.17 7.61
N ASP A 28 29.47 -18.36 8.22
CA ASP A 28 28.24 -19.14 8.41
C ASP A 28 27.15 -18.32 9.13
N GLN A 29 27.50 -17.68 10.25
CA GLN A 29 26.59 -16.83 11.02
C GLN A 29 26.10 -15.61 10.22
N LEU A 30 26.97 -15.03 9.39
CA LEU A 30 26.59 -13.93 8.52
C LEU A 30 25.58 -14.37 7.48
N VAL A 31 25.81 -15.51 6.83
CA VAL A 31 24.92 -16.03 5.78
C VAL A 31 23.57 -16.40 6.36
N GLU A 32 23.54 -17.05 7.52
CA GLU A 32 22.31 -17.35 8.26
C GLU A 32 21.53 -16.07 8.56
N HIS A 33 22.18 -15.04 9.09
CA HIS A 33 21.54 -13.77 9.42
C HIS A 33 21.07 -13.00 8.17
N LEU A 34 21.87 -12.96 7.11
CA LEU A 34 21.46 -12.33 5.85
C LEU A 34 20.24 -13.05 5.24
N ARG A 35 20.16 -14.38 5.32
CA ARG A 35 18.99 -15.15 4.89
C ARG A 35 17.76 -14.88 5.76
N PHE A 36 17.96 -14.64 7.06
CA PHE A 36 16.89 -14.17 7.94
C PHE A 36 16.38 -12.78 7.49
N LEU A 37 17.28 -11.83 7.24
CA LEU A 37 16.93 -10.49 6.76
C LEU A 37 16.24 -10.52 5.38
N GLU A 38 16.66 -11.41 4.47
CA GLU A 38 16.05 -11.59 3.13
C GLU A 38 14.59 -12.06 3.16
N ARG A 39 14.09 -12.54 4.30
CA ARG A 39 12.65 -12.84 4.47
C ARG A 39 11.82 -11.57 4.57
N TRP A 40 12.44 -10.46 4.99
CA TRP A 40 11.76 -9.24 5.36
C TRP A 40 12.05 -8.11 4.39
N TRP A 41 13.29 -8.00 3.93
CA TRP A 41 13.77 -6.90 3.10
C TRP A 41 14.40 -7.38 1.79
N PRO A 42 14.31 -6.57 0.72
CA PRO A 42 15.13 -6.79 -0.46
C PRO A 42 16.62 -6.54 -0.15
N ARG A 43 17.51 -7.19 -0.90
CA ARG A 43 18.98 -7.12 -0.71
C ARG A 43 19.52 -5.68 -0.70
N THR A 44 18.91 -4.79 -1.47
CA THR A 44 19.26 -3.36 -1.54
C THR A 44 19.05 -2.65 -0.21
N VAL A 45 17.88 -2.86 0.42
CA VAL A 45 17.55 -2.31 1.74
C VAL A 45 18.42 -2.95 2.83
N ILE A 46 18.70 -4.26 2.74
CA ILE A 46 19.63 -4.92 3.65
C ILE A 46 21.00 -4.23 3.59
N ALA A 47 21.54 -4.05 2.38
CA ALA A 47 22.84 -3.44 2.14
C ALA A 47 22.92 -2.01 2.69
N GLU A 48 21.88 -1.20 2.46
CA GLU A 48 21.77 0.15 3.02
C GLU A 48 21.79 0.13 4.56
N ARG A 49 20.98 -0.72 5.19
CA ARG A 49 20.88 -0.81 6.65
C ARG A 49 22.15 -1.30 7.33
N ILE A 50 22.88 -2.24 6.73
CA ILE A 50 24.18 -2.71 7.25
C ILE A 50 25.34 -1.76 6.89
N GLY A 51 25.09 -0.75 6.04
CA GLY A 51 26.12 0.17 5.56
C GLY A 51 27.17 -0.50 4.68
N MET A 52 26.77 -1.47 3.84
CA MET A 52 27.64 -2.21 2.92
C MET A 52 27.12 -2.12 1.48
N SER A 53 27.89 -2.62 0.51
CA SER A 53 27.44 -2.65 -0.89
C SER A 53 26.43 -3.78 -1.14
N PRO A 54 25.51 -3.65 -2.11
CA PRO A 54 24.64 -4.75 -2.53
C PRO A 54 25.42 -5.98 -3.01
N THR A 55 26.58 -5.77 -3.64
CA THR A 55 27.50 -6.84 -4.06
C THR A 55 28.02 -7.64 -2.87
N PHE A 56 28.33 -6.99 -1.73
CA PHE A 56 28.74 -7.69 -0.51
C PHE A 56 27.66 -8.68 -0.03
N VAL A 57 26.40 -8.24 0.00
CA VAL A 57 25.26 -9.09 0.39
C VAL A 57 25.10 -10.25 -0.59
N HIS A 58 25.15 -9.96 -1.90
CA HIS A 58 25.05 -10.98 -2.95
C HIS A 58 26.16 -12.02 -2.85
N ASP A 59 27.43 -11.61 -2.81
CA ASP A 59 28.57 -12.54 -2.85
C ASP A 59 28.61 -13.48 -1.63
N HIS A 60 28.18 -13.02 -0.45
CA HIS A 60 28.10 -13.88 0.73
C HIS A 60 26.92 -14.85 0.65
N LEU A 61 25.75 -14.41 0.19
CA LEU A 61 24.57 -15.27 0.04
C LEU A 61 24.76 -16.36 -1.03
N GLU A 62 25.46 -16.04 -2.11
CA GLU A 62 25.81 -17.00 -3.18
C GLU A 62 27.04 -17.87 -2.83
N GLY A 63 27.63 -17.70 -1.64
CA GLY A 63 28.79 -18.49 -1.19
C GLY A 63 30.10 -18.19 -1.91
N ARG A 64 30.22 -17.06 -2.62
CA ARG A 64 31.47 -16.64 -3.30
C ARG A 64 32.51 -16.13 -2.32
N CYS A 65 32.08 -15.65 -1.15
CA CYS A 65 32.94 -15.34 -0.03
C CYS A 65 32.71 -16.39 1.06
N VAL A 66 33.78 -17.05 1.53
CA VAL A 66 33.74 -18.04 2.63
C VAL A 66 34.21 -17.47 3.97
N ARG A 67 34.74 -16.24 3.95
CA ARG A 67 35.27 -15.56 5.13
C ARG A 67 34.87 -14.10 5.12
N VAL A 68 34.65 -13.54 6.31
CA VAL A 68 34.28 -12.14 6.50
C VAL A 68 35.12 -11.52 7.61
N HIS A 69 35.42 -10.23 7.48
CA HIS A 69 36.07 -9.46 8.54
C HIS A 69 35.17 -9.40 9.78
N ARG A 70 35.72 -9.62 10.99
CA ARG A 70 34.96 -9.63 12.25
C ARG A 70 34.11 -8.37 12.46
N ASP A 71 34.66 -7.19 12.20
CA ASP A 71 33.90 -5.94 12.31
C ASP A 71 32.68 -5.89 11.37
N HIS A 72 32.78 -6.48 10.17
CA HIS A 72 31.66 -6.53 9.25
C HIS A 72 30.62 -7.53 9.74
N LEU A 73 31.04 -8.71 10.24
CA LEU A 73 30.14 -9.67 10.87
C LEU A 73 29.36 -9.00 12.03
N ALA A 74 30.05 -8.32 12.93
CA ALA A 74 29.42 -7.64 14.07
C ALA A 74 28.39 -6.59 13.61
N LYS A 75 28.70 -5.80 12.58
CA LYS A 75 27.76 -4.83 12.00
C LYS A 75 26.52 -5.50 11.41
N VAL A 76 26.71 -6.58 10.65
CA VAL A 76 25.58 -7.31 10.04
C VAL A 76 24.69 -7.93 11.12
N LEU A 77 25.28 -8.58 12.13
CA LEU A 77 24.53 -9.20 13.24
C LEU A 77 23.82 -8.18 14.13
N ALA A 78 24.32 -6.94 14.20
CA ALA A 78 23.67 -5.88 14.96
C ALA A 78 22.38 -5.36 14.32
N VAL A 79 22.18 -5.59 13.01
CA VAL A 79 20.95 -5.16 12.32
C VAL A 79 19.83 -6.14 12.62
N THR A 80 18.77 -5.63 13.24
CA THR A 80 17.53 -6.36 13.53
C THR A 80 16.38 -5.79 12.70
N VAL A 81 15.38 -6.63 12.41
CA VAL A 81 14.14 -6.20 11.74
C VAL A 81 13.14 -5.74 12.80
N PRO A 82 12.76 -4.45 12.83
CA PRO A 82 11.70 -3.95 13.69
C PRO A 82 10.41 -4.74 13.49
N GLU A 83 9.64 -4.96 14.55
CA GLU A 83 8.45 -5.82 14.50
C GLU A 83 7.36 -5.24 13.59
N ASP A 84 7.22 -3.92 13.56
CA ASP A 84 6.31 -3.15 12.70
C ASP A 84 6.69 -3.22 11.21
N GLU A 85 7.94 -3.56 10.88
CA GLU A 85 8.39 -3.75 9.50
C GLU A 85 8.24 -5.20 9.01
N ARG A 86 7.79 -6.12 9.87
CA ARG A 86 7.62 -7.54 9.51
C ARG A 86 6.34 -7.73 8.72
N VAL A 87 6.44 -7.52 7.41
CA VAL A 87 5.38 -7.88 6.48
C VAL A 87 5.47 -9.37 6.17
N THR A 88 4.42 -10.14 6.44
CA THR A 88 4.40 -11.57 6.11
C THR A 88 4.32 -11.78 4.60
N ASP A 89 4.69 -12.96 4.12
CA ASP A 89 4.54 -13.29 2.69
C ASP A 89 3.06 -13.26 2.25
N GLU A 90 2.12 -13.55 3.15
CA GLU A 90 0.68 -13.47 2.91
C GLU A 90 0.21 -12.01 2.76
N ASP A 91 0.70 -11.11 3.63
CA ASP A 91 0.38 -9.69 3.54
C ASP A 91 0.93 -9.07 2.25
N ARG A 92 2.17 -9.43 1.86
CA ARG A 92 2.75 -9.00 0.56
C ARG A 92 1.89 -9.47 -0.60
N PHE A 93 1.47 -10.72 -0.58
CA PHE A 93 0.58 -11.26 -1.61
C PHE A 93 -0.74 -10.49 -1.66
N LEU A 94 -1.35 -10.23 -0.51
CA LEU A 94 -2.58 -9.46 -0.40
C LEU A 94 -2.41 -8.04 -0.95
N GLY A 95 -1.32 -7.35 -0.58
CA GLY A 95 -0.98 -6.02 -1.09
C GLY A 95 -0.77 -6.01 -2.60
N ALA A 96 0.00 -6.95 -3.15
CA ALA A 96 0.20 -7.09 -4.60
C ALA A 96 -1.11 -7.39 -5.34
N GLN A 97 -1.96 -8.24 -4.77
CA GLN A 97 -3.28 -8.52 -5.31
C GLN A 97 -4.17 -7.28 -5.34
N ARG A 98 -4.21 -6.50 -4.25
CA ARG A 98 -4.96 -5.24 -4.18
C ARG A 98 -4.42 -4.21 -5.16
N MET A 99 -3.10 -4.04 -5.27
CA MET A 99 -2.46 -3.17 -6.26
C MET A 99 -2.85 -3.54 -7.69
N ALA A 100 -2.71 -4.81 -8.06
CA ALA A 100 -3.04 -5.29 -9.39
C ALA A 100 -4.54 -5.06 -9.72
N ARG A 101 -5.43 -5.34 -8.76
CA ARG A 101 -6.87 -5.09 -8.91
C ARG A 101 -7.19 -3.59 -9.05
N GLY A 102 -6.51 -2.72 -8.30
CA GLY A 102 -6.64 -1.27 -8.41
C GLY A 102 -6.20 -0.72 -9.76
N LEU A 103 -5.11 -1.26 -10.32
CA LEU A 103 -4.67 -0.92 -11.68
C LEU A 103 -5.64 -1.41 -12.75
N ILE A 104 -6.25 -2.59 -12.57
CA ILE A 104 -7.31 -3.07 -13.46
C ILE A 104 -8.54 -2.17 -13.37
N ALA A 105 -8.92 -1.73 -12.16
CA ALA A 105 -10.00 -0.77 -11.95
C ALA A 105 -9.72 0.57 -12.65
N LYS A 106 -8.45 0.98 -12.74
CA LYS A 106 -8.04 2.14 -13.54
C LYS A 106 -8.14 1.90 -15.06
N GLY A 107 -8.10 0.64 -15.50
CA GLY A 107 -8.27 0.23 -16.89
C GLY A 107 -7.06 -0.46 -17.52
N PHE A 108 -5.98 -0.68 -16.78
CA PHE A 108 -4.82 -1.44 -17.28
C PHE A 108 -5.16 -2.91 -17.49
N THR A 109 -4.48 -3.57 -18.43
CA THR A 109 -4.63 -5.02 -18.66
C THR A 109 -3.65 -5.80 -17.79
N SER A 110 -4.00 -7.06 -17.46
CA SER A 110 -3.09 -7.96 -16.73
C SER A 110 -1.74 -8.11 -17.44
N ARG A 111 -1.71 -8.07 -18.77
CA ARG A 111 -0.47 -8.12 -19.56
C ARG A 111 0.46 -6.95 -19.25
N VAL A 112 -0.04 -5.72 -19.32
CA VAL A 112 0.75 -4.50 -19.04
C VAL A 112 1.24 -4.50 -17.59
N ILE A 113 0.36 -4.84 -16.64
CA ILE A 113 0.75 -4.90 -15.23
C ILE A 113 1.83 -5.97 -15.01
N ALA A 114 1.70 -7.14 -15.65
CA ALA A 114 2.66 -8.25 -15.51
C ALA A 114 4.04 -7.89 -16.06
N GLU A 115 4.08 -7.25 -17.23
CA GLU A 115 5.30 -6.75 -17.84
C GLU A 115 6.06 -5.78 -16.91
N HIS A 116 5.36 -4.80 -16.32
CA HIS A 116 5.97 -3.84 -15.40
C HIS A 116 6.36 -4.44 -14.05
N ALA A 117 5.61 -5.44 -13.56
CA ALA A 117 5.97 -6.18 -12.35
C ALA A 117 7.08 -7.23 -12.59
N GLY A 118 7.48 -7.46 -13.84
CA GLY A 118 8.49 -8.45 -14.21
C GLY A 118 8.04 -9.89 -13.98
N MET A 119 6.80 -10.22 -14.31
CA MET A 119 6.24 -11.57 -14.20
C MET A 119 5.40 -11.97 -15.42
N SER A 120 5.03 -13.26 -15.51
CA SER A 120 4.18 -13.74 -16.59
C SER A 120 2.73 -13.26 -16.44
N GLU A 121 2.03 -13.10 -17.57
CA GLU A 121 0.62 -12.72 -17.57
C GLU A 121 -0.25 -13.77 -16.85
N GLU A 122 0.07 -15.05 -16.99
CA GLU A 122 -0.61 -16.13 -16.27
C GLU A 122 -0.48 -15.97 -14.74
N SER A 123 0.72 -15.66 -14.27
CA SER A 123 0.98 -15.39 -12.85
C SER A 123 0.17 -14.18 -12.37
N MET A 124 0.05 -13.13 -13.19
CA MET A 124 -0.78 -11.96 -12.87
C MET A 124 -2.29 -12.29 -12.82
N ARG A 125 -2.79 -13.10 -13.76
CA ARG A 125 -4.19 -13.56 -13.72
C ARG A 125 -4.46 -14.39 -12.47
N SER A 126 -3.50 -15.23 -12.10
CA SER A 126 -3.55 -16.07 -10.91
C SER A 126 -3.51 -15.26 -9.59
N LEU A 127 -2.67 -14.22 -9.54
CA LEU A 127 -2.59 -13.25 -8.44
C LEU A 127 -3.93 -12.52 -8.27
N THR A 128 -4.47 -11.98 -9.36
CA THR A 128 -5.71 -11.17 -9.32
C THR A 128 -6.96 -12.00 -9.00
N SER A 129 -7.01 -13.28 -9.39
CA SER A 129 -8.09 -14.21 -9.00
C SER A 129 -7.97 -14.69 -7.56
N GLY A 130 -6.76 -14.70 -6.99
CA GLY A 130 -6.50 -15.28 -5.66
C GLY A 130 -6.62 -16.81 -5.64
N THR A 131 -6.64 -17.47 -6.80
CA THR A 131 -6.86 -18.93 -6.89
C THR A 131 -5.62 -19.74 -6.58
N ASN A 132 -4.43 -19.14 -6.63
CA ASN A 132 -3.19 -19.85 -6.44
C ASN A 132 -2.64 -19.59 -5.03
N ARG A 133 -2.84 -20.58 -4.17
CA ARG A 133 -2.34 -20.58 -2.79
C ARG A 133 -0.81 -20.74 -2.71
N ASN A 134 -0.15 -21.14 -3.80
CA ASN A 134 1.32 -21.29 -3.81
C ASN A 134 2.05 -19.93 -3.74
N TRP A 135 1.33 -18.81 -3.80
CA TRP A 135 1.88 -17.47 -3.62
C TRP A 135 1.98 -17.01 -2.16
N GLN A 136 1.66 -17.87 -1.19
CA GLN A 136 1.97 -17.64 0.24
C GLN A 136 3.48 -17.46 0.54
N GLY A 137 4.34 -17.45 -0.48
CA GLY A 137 5.79 -17.20 -0.38
C GLY A 137 6.28 -15.99 -1.19
N MET A 138 5.45 -14.95 -1.38
CA MET A 138 5.84 -13.77 -2.17
C MET A 138 7.07 -13.08 -1.56
N LYS A 139 8.21 -13.21 -2.24
CA LYS A 139 9.48 -12.64 -1.79
C LYS A 139 9.44 -11.11 -1.72
N PRO A 140 10.16 -10.48 -0.77
CA PRO A 140 10.21 -9.02 -0.65
C PRO A 140 10.56 -8.30 -1.95
N TRP A 141 11.53 -8.80 -2.73
CA TRP A 141 11.91 -8.18 -4.00
C TRP A 141 10.80 -8.24 -5.07
N THR A 142 9.94 -9.28 -5.04
CA THR A 142 8.83 -9.40 -5.98
C THR A 142 7.76 -8.38 -5.62
N TYR A 143 7.48 -8.24 -4.31
CA TYR A 143 6.56 -7.22 -3.81
C TYR A 143 7.07 -5.79 -4.10
N GLU A 144 8.37 -5.53 -3.95
CA GLU A 144 8.97 -4.23 -4.29
C GLU A 144 8.84 -3.90 -5.78
N ARG A 145 9.02 -4.88 -6.68
CA ARG A 145 8.75 -4.69 -8.12
C ARG A 145 7.30 -4.31 -8.39
N PHE A 146 6.35 -4.91 -7.65
CA PHE A 146 4.94 -4.54 -7.73
C PHE A 146 4.67 -3.12 -7.27
N LEU A 147 5.25 -2.69 -6.15
CA LEU A 147 5.10 -1.32 -5.66
C LEU A 147 5.58 -0.32 -6.71
N ARG A 148 6.78 -0.50 -7.25
CA ARG A 148 7.33 0.36 -8.30
C ARG A 148 6.48 0.35 -9.57
N ALA A 149 5.96 -0.81 -9.97
CA ALA A 149 5.06 -0.93 -11.11
C ALA A 149 3.74 -0.18 -10.86
N ALA A 150 3.19 -0.30 -9.64
CA ALA A 150 1.96 0.35 -9.24
C ALA A 150 2.11 1.88 -9.22
N GLU A 151 3.15 2.41 -8.59
CA GLU A 151 3.47 3.85 -8.60
C GLU A 151 3.61 4.39 -10.03
N LYS A 152 4.36 3.68 -10.88
CA LYS A 152 4.59 4.09 -12.27
C LYS A 152 3.30 4.11 -13.09
N LEU A 153 2.51 3.04 -13.01
CA LEU A 153 1.27 2.91 -13.78
C LEU A 153 0.17 3.81 -13.21
N ASP A 154 0.20 4.13 -11.92
CA ASP A 154 -0.75 5.05 -11.32
C ASP A 154 -0.48 6.52 -11.65
N ALA A 155 0.74 6.88 -12.00
CA ALA A 155 0.99 8.21 -12.56
C ALA A 155 0.51 8.35 -14.03
N ALA A 156 0.14 7.26 -14.71
CA ALA A 156 -0.07 7.26 -16.15
C ALA A 156 -1.48 6.86 -16.60
N SER A 157 -1.79 7.13 -17.87
CA SER A 157 -3.04 6.69 -18.49
C SER A 157 -2.84 5.32 -19.17
N PRO A 158 -3.86 4.43 -19.19
CA PRO A 158 -3.73 3.15 -19.89
C PRO A 158 -3.48 3.29 -21.41
N GLY A 159 -3.91 4.42 -22.00
CA GLY A 159 -3.68 4.70 -23.43
C GLY A 159 -2.21 4.85 -23.78
N ASP A 160 -1.40 5.41 -22.87
CA ASP A 160 0.04 5.60 -23.04
C ASP A 160 0.80 4.26 -23.17
N TYR A 161 0.19 3.18 -22.69
CA TYR A 161 0.70 1.81 -22.75
C TYR A 161 -0.02 0.94 -23.79
N GLY A 162 -0.70 1.57 -24.76
CA GLY A 162 -1.37 0.89 -25.86
C GLY A 162 -2.62 0.10 -25.47
N VAL A 163 -3.22 0.36 -24.30
CA VAL A 163 -4.47 -0.29 -23.91
C VAL A 163 -5.63 0.37 -24.65
N CYS A 164 -6.29 -0.36 -25.54
CA CYS A 164 -7.42 0.16 -26.31
C CYS A 164 -8.63 0.50 -25.41
N THR A 165 -9.46 1.45 -25.86
CA THR A 165 -10.61 1.95 -25.09
C THR A 165 -11.61 0.85 -24.72
N THR A 166 -11.81 -0.15 -25.59
CA THR A 166 -12.66 -1.31 -25.31
C THR A 166 -12.13 -2.13 -24.15
N ALA A 167 -10.84 -2.46 -24.13
CA ALA A 167 -10.22 -3.20 -23.02
C ALA A 167 -10.28 -2.42 -21.70
N GLN A 168 -10.05 -1.10 -21.75
CA GLN A 168 -10.18 -0.23 -20.57
C GLN A 168 -11.61 -0.29 -20.01
N LYS A 169 -12.63 -0.15 -20.87
CA LYS A 169 -14.04 -0.23 -20.45
C LYS A 169 -14.38 -1.60 -19.87
N THR A 170 -13.97 -2.69 -20.51
CA THR A 170 -14.19 -4.05 -20.01
C THR A 170 -13.58 -4.25 -18.62
N ASN A 171 -12.34 -3.79 -18.42
CA ASN A 171 -11.65 -3.91 -17.14
C ASN A 171 -12.30 -3.07 -16.04
N LYS A 172 -12.71 -1.83 -16.36
CA LYS A 172 -13.48 -0.97 -15.46
C LYS A 172 -14.80 -1.61 -15.06
N THR A 173 -15.59 -2.10 -16.03
CA THR A 173 -16.85 -2.79 -15.74
C THR A 173 -16.64 -4.03 -14.87
N ARG A 174 -15.62 -4.85 -15.18
CA ARG A 174 -15.27 -6.01 -14.37
C ARG A 174 -14.88 -5.62 -12.94
N SER A 175 -14.12 -4.54 -12.77
CA SER A 175 -13.71 -4.06 -11.45
C SER A 175 -14.90 -3.63 -10.59
N VAL A 176 -15.89 -2.96 -11.19
CA VAL A 176 -17.15 -2.59 -10.52
C VAL A 176 -17.91 -3.84 -10.11
N GLN A 177 -18.08 -4.81 -11.02
CA GLN A 177 -18.76 -6.09 -10.73
C GLN A 177 -18.07 -6.92 -9.65
N LYS A 178 -16.77 -6.74 -9.45
CA LYS A 178 -15.97 -7.45 -8.45
C LYS A 178 -15.65 -6.60 -7.21
N HIS A 179 -16.20 -5.39 -7.13
CA HIS A 179 -15.96 -4.45 -6.04
C HIS A 179 -14.47 -4.18 -5.78
N TRP A 180 -13.68 -4.07 -6.86
CA TRP A 180 -12.26 -3.76 -6.78
C TRP A 180 -12.07 -2.25 -6.68
N ALA A 181 -11.51 -1.79 -5.55
CA ALA A 181 -11.17 -0.40 -5.34
C ALA A 181 -10.06 0.05 -6.31
N PRO A 182 -10.21 1.21 -6.98
CA PRO A 182 -9.12 1.88 -7.70
C PRO A 182 -7.90 2.07 -6.80
N LEU A 183 -6.71 2.17 -7.41
CA LEU A 183 -5.48 2.26 -6.63
C LEU A 183 -5.41 3.52 -5.77
N GLY A 184 -5.87 4.67 -6.27
CA GLY A 184 -5.92 5.93 -5.52
C GLY A 184 -6.86 5.92 -4.30
N CYS A 185 -7.64 4.86 -4.09
CA CYS A 185 -8.40 4.66 -2.86
C CYS A 185 -7.58 3.95 -1.78
N TRP A 186 -6.33 3.55 -2.04
CA TRP A 186 -5.49 2.85 -1.07
C TRP A 186 -4.31 3.71 -0.65
N GLU A 187 -4.01 3.72 0.64
CA GLU A 187 -2.69 4.12 1.13
C GLU A 187 -1.68 3.02 0.79
N LEU A 188 -0.78 3.27 -0.16
CA LEU A 188 0.16 2.26 -0.65
C LEU A 188 1.11 1.75 0.44
N ALA A 189 1.44 2.59 1.43
CA ALA A 189 2.25 2.18 2.56
C ALA A 189 1.56 1.10 3.42
N GLU A 190 0.22 1.03 3.40
CA GLU A 190 -0.57 0.14 4.25
C GLU A 190 -1.37 -0.91 3.47
N ILE A 191 -1.36 -0.87 2.13
CA ILE A 191 -2.21 -1.70 1.26
C ILE A 191 -2.05 -3.22 1.51
N HIS A 192 -0.92 -3.65 2.04
CA HIS A 192 -0.64 -5.05 2.38
C HIS A 192 -1.28 -5.49 3.70
N LYS A 193 -1.58 -4.57 4.62
CA LYS A 193 -2.13 -4.90 5.93
C LYS A 193 -3.53 -5.51 5.76
N PRO A 194 -3.84 -6.66 6.40
CA PRO A 194 -5.13 -7.33 6.24
C PRO A 194 -6.34 -6.43 6.53
N ASP A 195 -6.22 -5.59 7.54
CA ASP A 195 -7.22 -4.64 8.03
C ASP A 195 -7.23 -3.30 7.28
N ALA A 196 -6.35 -3.08 6.29
CA ALA A 196 -6.40 -1.88 5.48
C ALA A 196 -7.73 -1.80 4.71
N ILE A 197 -8.38 -0.64 4.82
CA ILE A 197 -9.68 -0.37 4.20
C ILE A 197 -9.47 0.69 3.13
N PRO A 198 -9.94 0.46 1.89
CA PRO A 198 -9.87 1.46 0.84
C PRO A 198 -10.77 2.66 1.13
N GLU A 199 -10.25 3.86 0.91
CA GLU A 199 -10.96 5.12 0.93
C GLU A 199 -11.65 5.39 -0.42
N TRP A 200 -12.86 4.88 -0.58
CA TRP A 200 -13.65 5.04 -1.81
C TRP A 200 -14.16 6.46 -2.04
N THR A 201 -14.33 7.25 -0.97
CA THR A 201 -15.14 8.47 -1.01
C THR A 201 -14.33 9.74 -0.71
N GLY A 202 -13.06 9.62 -0.31
CA GLY A 202 -12.29 10.74 0.27
C GLY A 202 -12.79 11.20 1.65
N ALA A 203 -13.78 10.50 2.22
CA ALA A 203 -14.38 10.80 3.50
C ALA A 203 -14.82 9.52 4.24
N CYS A 204 -14.17 8.39 3.95
CA CYS A 204 -14.53 7.12 4.59
C CYS A 204 -14.34 7.21 6.12
N GLY A 205 -15.25 6.62 6.90
CA GLY A 205 -15.25 6.77 8.36
C GLY A 205 -15.95 8.03 8.87
N THR A 206 -16.58 8.80 7.99
CA THR A 206 -17.44 9.94 8.36
C THR A 206 -18.90 9.70 7.97
N GLU A 207 -19.82 10.50 8.53
CA GLU A 207 -21.22 10.52 8.09
C GLU A 207 -21.33 10.91 6.61
N GLN A 208 -20.50 11.85 6.14
CA GLN A 208 -20.47 12.26 4.74
C GLN A 208 -20.08 11.09 3.82
N GLY A 209 -19.05 10.32 4.19
CA GLY A 209 -18.64 9.12 3.44
C GLY A 209 -19.76 8.07 3.35
N TYR A 210 -20.53 7.87 4.42
CA TYR A 210 -21.71 7.00 4.40
C TYR A 210 -22.75 7.46 3.37
N GLN A 211 -23.07 8.76 3.35
CA GLN A 211 -24.03 9.31 2.40
C GLN A 211 -23.54 9.18 0.94
N ILE A 212 -22.24 9.39 0.69
CA ILE A 212 -21.63 9.21 -0.63
C ILE A 212 -21.78 7.75 -1.09
N HIS A 213 -21.42 6.77 -0.26
CA HIS A 213 -21.58 5.36 -0.62
C HIS A 213 -23.04 5.00 -0.94
N TYR A 214 -24.00 5.49 -0.16
CA TYR A 214 -25.42 5.22 -0.39
C TYR A 214 -25.92 5.81 -1.71
N ARG A 215 -25.48 7.04 -2.04
CA ARG A 215 -25.82 7.75 -3.27
C ARG A 215 -25.23 7.06 -4.50
N GLU A 216 -23.96 6.70 -4.42
CA GLU A 216 -23.20 6.08 -5.52
C GLU A 216 -23.45 4.57 -5.62
N LYS A 217 -24.23 4.02 -4.69
CA LYS A 217 -24.56 2.59 -4.59
C LYS A 217 -23.29 1.74 -4.56
N HIS A 218 -22.30 2.21 -3.82
CA HIS A 218 -21.09 1.43 -3.58
C HIS A 218 -21.44 0.23 -2.71
N GLU A 219 -21.37 -0.95 -3.33
CA GLU A 219 -21.64 -2.21 -2.68
C GLU A 219 -20.34 -2.84 -2.19
N PHE A 220 -20.38 -3.38 -0.97
CA PHE A 220 -19.26 -4.02 -0.30
C PHE A 220 -19.65 -5.41 0.15
N PRO A 221 -18.79 -6.41 -0.02
CA PRO A 221 -18.97 -7.70 0.63
C PRO A 221 -18.71 -7.55 2.14
N ASP A 222 -19.62 -8.09 2.94
CA ASP A 222 -19.60 -8.18 4.38
C ASP A 222 -19.82 -9.64 4.77
N PRO A 223 -18.91 -10.26 5.55
CA PRO A 223 -19.02 -11.68 5.90
C PRO A 223 -20.30 -12.06 6.64
N GLU A 224 -20.87 -11.13 7.41
CA GLU A 224 -22.05 -11.37 8.25
C GLU A 224 -23.34 -10.92 7.56
N LEU A 225 -23.27 -9.79 6.85
CA LEU A 225 -24.45 -9.11 6.31
C LEU A 225 -24.63 -9.29 4.79
N GLY A 226 -23.74 -10.02 4.12
CA GLY A 226 -23.79 -10.21 2.68
C GLY A 226 -23.27 -9.00 1.92
N THR A 227 -24.10 -8.32 1.12
CA THR A 227 -23.67 -7.10 0.40
C THR A 227 -24.26 -5.86 1.07
N VAL A 228 -23.40 -4.95 1.50
CA VAL A 228 -23.75 -3.73 2.23
C VAL A 228 -23.40 -2.48 1.43
N ARG A 229 -24.19 -1.42 1.58
CA ARG A 229 -24.07 -0.18 0.79
C ARG A 229 -23.03 0.82 1.28
N ALA A 230 -22.29 0.51 2.34
CA ALA A 230 -21.26 1.38 2.89
C ALA A 230 -20.21 0.53 3.61
N CYS A 231 -18.95 0.95 3.57
CA CYS A 231 -17.87 0.26 4.29
C CYS A 231 -18.09 0.28 5.80
N GLY A 232 -17.44 -0.64 6.54
CA GLY A 232 -17.55 -0.75 7.99
C GLY A 232 -17.41 0.59 8.73
N PRO A 233 -16.31 1.33 8.52
CA PRO A 233 -16.08 2.64 9.15
C PRO A 233 -17.22 3.64 8.91
N CYS A 234 -17.71 3.75 7.66
CA CYS A 234 -18.82 4.64 7.33
C CYS A 234 -20.12 4.23 8.03
N ARG A 235 -20.41 2.94 8.16
CA ARG A 235 -21.61 2.46 8.89
C ARG A 235 -21.52 2.78 10.38
N GLU A 236 -20.35 2.64 10.98
CA GLU A 236 -20.12 2.97 12.38
C GLU A 236 -20.28 4.47 12.63
N ALA A 237 -19.66 5.29 11.79
CA ALA A 237 -19.82 6.75 11.81
C ALA A 237 -21.29 7.16 11.69
N HIS A 238 -22.04 6.50 10.79
CA HIS A 238 -23.48 6.76 10.65
C HIS A 238 -24.28 6.37 11.89
N ARG A 239 -24.01 5.20 12.47
CA ARG A 239 -24.66 4.78 13.73
C ARG A 239 -24.36 5.76 14.86
N GLU A 240 -23.12 6.24 14.97
CA GLU A 240 -22.75 7.25 15.95
C GLU A 240 -23.45 8.59 15.71
N TYR A 241 -23.45 9.07 14.46
CA TYR A 241 -24.15 10.29 14.08
C TYR A 241 -25.65 10.21 14.42
N ARG A 242 -26.32 9.10 14.09
CA ARG A 242 -27.74 8.87 14.43
C ARG A 242 -27.99 8.76 15.93
N ARG A 243 -27.06 8.19 16.71
CA ARG A 243 -27.15 8.17 18.18
C ARG A 243 -27.06 9.57 18.78
N ARG A 244 -26.14 10.42 18.28
CA ARG A 244 -25.98 11.81 18.73
C ARG A 244 -27.12 12.71 18.24
N ASN A 245 -27.70 12.41 17.08
CA ASN A 245 -28.69 13.26 16.40
C ASN A 245 -29.95 12.47 15.98
N PRO A 246 -30.75 11.92 16.91
CA PRO A 246 -31.87 11.04 16.58
C PRO A 246 -32.95 11.72 15.72
N GLN A 247 -33.13 13.03 15.88
CA GLN A 247 -34.11 13.81 15.11
C GLN A 247 -33.52 14.53 13.89
N ALA A 248 -32.20 14.46 13.66
CA ALA A 248 -31.63 15.16 12.52
C ALA A 248 -32.14 14.56 11.21
N PRO A 249 -32.53 15.41 10.24
CA PRO A 249 -32.89 14.94 8.93
C PRO A 249 -31.64 14.38 8.21
N PRO A 250 -31.82 13.48 7.21
CA PRO A 250 -30.70 12.84 6.51
C PRO A 250 -29.72 13.81 5.82
N TRP A 251 -30.14 15.04 5.52
CA TRP A 251 -29.34 16.04 4.83
C TRP A 251 -28.53 16.98 5.75
N GLU A 252 -28.77 16.94 7.06
CA GLU A 252 -28.13 17.82 8.04
C GLU A 252 -26.58 17.78 8.02
N PRO A 253 -25.91 16.63 7.76
CA PRO A 253 -24.44 16.58 7.70
C PRO A 253 -23.84 17.51 6.64
N HIS A 254 -24.58 17.79 5.57
CA HIS A 254 -24.14 18.68 4.49
C HIS A 254 -24.47 20.15 4.76
N ALA A 255 -25.28 20.46 5.78
CA ALA A 255 -25.82 21.79 5.98
C ALA A 255 -24.73 22.84 6.29
N ALA A 256 -23.67 22.47 7.00
CA ALA A 256 -22.53 23.36 7.26
C ALA A 256 -21.78 23.69 5.96
N ALA A 257 -21.33 22.68 5.22
CA ALA A 257 -20.61 22.85 3.96
C ALA A 257 -21.43 23.59 2.90
N VAL A 258 -22.74 23.30 2.80
CA VAL A 258 -23.65 24.03 1.91
C VAL A 258 -23.71 25.51 2.28
N ARG A 259 -23.82 25.87 3.57
CA ARG A 259 -23.88 27.28 4.01
C ARG A 259 -22.58 28.02 3.73
N GLU A 260 -21.44 27.36 3.91
CA GLU A 260 -20.12 27.90 3.59
C GLU A 260 -19.99 28.19 2.09
N LEU A 261 -20.28 27.22 1.21
CA LEU A 261 -20.21 27.43 -0.24
C LEU A 261 -21.24 28.45 -0.75
N ILE A 262 -22.39 28.60 -0.09
CA ILE A 262 -23.33 29.69 -0.36
C ILE A 262 -22.70 31.05 -0.01
N ALA A 263 -21.98 31.13 1.12
CA ALA A 263 -21.30 32.36 1.53
C ALA A 263 -20.17 32.75 0.55
N ASP A 264 -19.52 31.75 -0.06
CA ASP A 264 -18.54 31.94 -1.15
C ASP A 264 -19.19 32.30 -2.50
N GLY A 265 -20.53 32.34 -2.57
CA GLY A 265 -21.27 32.79 -3.75
C GLY A 265 -21.50 31.71 -4.81
N LEU A 266 -21.28 30.43 -4.50
CA LEU A 266 -21.54 29.34 -5.46
C LEU A 266 -23.04 29.16 -5.72
N GLY A 267 -23.38 28.78 -6.96
CA GLY A 267 -24.73 28.42 -7.36
C GLY A 267 -25.17 27.07 -6.79
N ASP A 268 -26.47 26.84 -6.64
CA ASP A 268 -27.01 25.61 -6.04
C ASP A 268 -26.58 24.34 -6.79
N THR A 269 -26.42 24.44 -8.12
CA THR A 269 -25.94 23.34 -8.96
C THR A 269 -24.46 23.04 -8.73
N ASP A 270 -23.63 24.07 -8.56
CA ASP A 270 -22.20 23.92 -8.34
C ASP A 270 -21.93 23.37 -6.93
N ILE A 271 -22.66 23.86 -5.92
CA ILE A 271 -22.64 23.31 -4.55
C ILE A 271 -23.05 21.84 -4.56
N ALA A 272 -24.13 21.51 -5.27
CA ALA A 272 -24.60 20.14 -5.40
C ALA A 272 -23.62 19.24 -6.15
N ALA A 273 -22.85 19.78 -7.11
CA ALA A 273 -21.79 19.04 -7.78
C ALA A 273 -20.59 18.82 -6.86
N GLU A 274 -20.13 19.88 -6.18
CA GLU A 274 -18.97 19.90 -5.28
C GLU A 274 -19.12 18.92 -4.13
N LEU A 275 -20.27 18.93 -3.45
CA LEU A 275 -20.51 18.03 -2.31
C LEU A 275 -20.95 16.62 -2.76
N GLY A 276 -21.20 16.45 -4.08
CA GLY A 276 -22.33 15.65 -4.58
C GLY A 276 -23.60 15.98 -3.76
N ILE A 277 -24.72 15.28 -3.80
CA ILE A 277 -26.03 15.70 -3.20
C ILE A 277 -26.93 16.29 -4.26
N ASN A 278 -28.23 16.09 -4.04
CA ASN A 278 -29.24 16.57 -4.96
C ASN A 278 -29.35 18.10 -4.85
N PRO A 279 -29.47 18.85 -5.97
CA PRO A 279 -29.74 20.29 -5.92
C PRO A 279 -30.95 20.67 -5.04
N ARG A 280 -31.98 19.81 -4.97
CA ARG A 280 -33.13 20.00 -4.05
C ARG A 280 -32.73 19.96 -2.58
N THR A 281 -31.65 19.27 -2.22
CA THR A 281 -31.11 19.26 -0.86
C THR A 281 -30.50 20.62 -0.53
N VAL A 282 -29.73 21.21 -1.45
CA VAL A 282 -29.19 22.58 -1.32
C VAL A 282 -30.33 23.59 -1.16
N GLU A 283 -31.36 23.52 -2.00
CA GLU A 283 -32.53 24.39 -1.90
C GLU A 283 -33.23 24.26 -0.53
N ARG A 284 -33.36 23.02 -0.03
CA ARG A 284 -34.01 22.73 1.26
C ARG A 284 -33.22 23.27 2.44
N ILE A 285 -31.88 23.27 2.37
CA ILE A 285 -31.00 23.87 3.38
C ILE A 285 -31.07 25.40 3.31
N ARG A 286 -31.12 25.97 2.11
CA ARG A 286 -31.22 27.42 1.87
C ARG A 286 -32.56 28.01 2.33
N LYS A 287 -33.66 27.28 2.13
CA LYS A 287 -35.02 27.67 2.54
C LYS A 287 -35.54 26.74 3.63
N PRO A 288 -35.07 26.85 4.89
CA PRO A 288 -35.62 26.04 5.97
C PRO A 288 -37.14 26.29 6.04
N ARG A 289 -37.94 25.23 5.91
CA ARG A 289 -39.41 25.34 6.02
C ARG A 289 -39.71 26.07 7.32
N ARG A 290 -40.33 27.26 7.23
CA ARG A 290 -40.88 27.96 8.40
C ARG A 290 -41.81 26.98 9.10
N LYS A 291 -41.47 26.59 10.34
CA LYS A 291 -42.39 25.81 11.19
C LYS A 291 -43.63 26.70 11.39
N GLN A 292 -44.75 26.28 10.81
CA GLN A 292 -46.08 26.77 11.18
C GLN A 292 -46.50 26.14 12.50
#